data_AF-A0A519Z498-F1
#
_entry.id   AF-A0A519Z498-F1
#
_cell.length_a   1.000
_cell.length_b   1.000
_cell.length_c   1.000
_cell.angle_alpha   90.00
_cell.angle_beta   90.00
_cell.angle_gamma   90.00
#
_symmetry.space_group_name_H-M   'P 1'
#
loop_
_entity.id
_entity.type
_entity.pdbx_description
1 polymer ?
#
loop_
_entity_poly.entity_id
_entity_poly.type
_entity_poly.pdbx_seq_one_letter_code
_entity_poly.pdbx_strand_id
1 'polypeptide(L)'
;MPAPASTWPARWSSSSSVAAAIRSRGMYRRPSEPLSQGLPPSRAPCPAFSFMEALDADRICVTRIRVVRAFPETHRAVPCRPHLHVPPFTRTPPEDPMKKIKASTLAGWMLSATPLMASTCALAQVQLPPLALALTGQASSVVLTPPTAYAIGASPLVWNSILGLFGPDVKPYSEGLRMLTLKQAVKLRPVPSAPTPPATVFANSYTQAISFGDSMSDTGNLYDSLEHFGGKGMPAAPSNRGRFSDGVVVIEAMTNALNLPLVNYAFAGARSGMNNLMPVYGMQQGMLKQIQDFLDNHPSSNTPVDANALYVLWTGPDDFYADGNIFNKLTSAQITRHVNQGMTSLYKRGARHFFVPLMPDLSITPSAHDHNKTLGNYLVNAKARSAEFATMLTSSLKAFAKQYPQARVHTFDTYTYSQVRMVQAAAEGNNVTEPCYTPVFPGVPGPVCAHPDKYLFWDANHPTSAGSTVIGTDFAKSLVETAPLPSR
;
A
#
# COMPACT_ATOMS: atom_id res chain seq x y z
N MET A 1 -25.93 -44.17 6.08
CA MET A 1 -25.83 -43.26 4.92
C MET A 1 -24.63 -42.34 5.17
N PRO A 2 -23.71 -42.18 4.20
CA PRO A 2 -22.39 -41.60 4.47
C PRO A 2 -22.27 -40.11 4.10
N ALA A 3 -21.30 -39.43 4.72
CA ALA A 3 -20.72 -38.22 4.15
C ALA A 3 -19.60 -38.62 3.16
N PRO A 4 -19.46 -37.96 1.99
CA PRO A 4 -18.43 -38.30 1.01
C PRO A 4 -17.07 -37.71 1.41
N ALA A 5 -16.14 -38.57 1.83
CA ALA A 5 -14.72 -38.21 1.89
C ALA A 5 -14.13 -38.24 0.47
N SER A 6 -13.79 -37.07 -0.09
CA SER A 6 -13.17 -36.95 -1.41
C SER A 6 -11.65 -37.10 -1.36
N THR A 7 -11.18 -38.35 -1.18
CA THR A 7 -9.76 -38.69 -1.35
C THR A 7 -9.34 -38.56 -2.82
N TRP A 8 -8.41 -37.67 -3.13
CA TRP A 8 -7.74 -37.60 -4.43
C TRP A 8 -6.41 -38.37 -4.39
N PRO A 9 -6.10 -39.20 -5.40
CA PRO A 9 -4.85 -39.96 -5.43
C PRO A 9 -3.67 -39.09 -5.82
N ALA A 10 -2.51 -39.35 -5.22
CA ALA A 10 -1.25 -38.74 -5.61
C ALA A 10 -0.47 -39.63 -6.59
N ARG A 11 0.52 -39.00 -7.26
CA ARG A 11 1.88 -39.51 -7.55
C ARG A 11 2.18 -39.96 -9.01
N TRP A 12 3.39 -39.61 -9.45
CA TRP A 12 4.09 -39.96 -10.71
C TRP A 12 3.55 -39.33 -12.01
N SER A 13 4.36 -39.03 -13.04
CA SER A 13 5.80 -38.70 -13.09
C SER A 13 6.22 -38.09 -14.45
N SER A 14 7.34 -37.36 -14.45
CA SER A 14 8.10 -36.82 -15.59
C SER A 14 8.10 -37.59 -16.93
N SER A 15 7.94 -36.88 -18.06
CA SER A 15 8.67 -37.19 -19.31
C SER A 15 8.74 -36.01 -20.33
N SER A 16 9.96 -35.77 -20.82
CA SER A 16 10.38 -35.24 -22.14
C SER A 16 9.50 -34.27 -22.97
N SER A 17 9.99 -33.03 -23.05
CA SER A 17 10.30 -32.26 -24.28
C SER A 17 10.01 -32.88 -25.67
N VAL A 18 9.37 -32.09 -26.55
CA VAL A 18 9.49 -32.18 -28.03
C VAL A 18 9.67 -30.76 -28.60
N ALA A 19 10.44 -30.61 -29.68
CA ALA A 19 10.82 -29.31 -30.27
C ALA A 19 9.86 -28.82 -31.38
N ALA A 20 10.01 -27.55 -31.77
CA ALA A 20 9.13 -26.85 -32.71
C ALA A 20 9.34 -27.24 -34.20
N ALA A 21 8.30 -27.03 -35.01
CA ALA A 21 8.38 -27.05 -36.48
C ALA A 21 7.61 -25.87 -37.09
N ILE A 22 8.19 -25.26 -38.13
CA ILE A 22 7.77 -23.97 -38.74
C ILE A 22 6.80 -24.21 -39.92
N ARG A 23 5.80 -23.32 -40.10
CA ARG A 23 5.37 -22.82 -41.44
C ARG A 23 4.53 -21.53 -41.36
N SER A 24 4.46 -20.83 -42.50
CA SER A 24 4.04 -19.41 -42.62
C SER A 24 3.30 -19.14 -43.95
N ARG A 25 2.92 -17.86 -44.18
CA ARG A 25 2.11 -17.28 -45.31
C ARG A 25 0.60 -17.34 -45.08
N GLY A 26 -0.23 -16.39 -45.53
CA GLY A 26 -0.04 -15.07 -46.17
C GLY A 26 -1.39 -14.31 -46.18
N MET A 27 -1.44 -12.99 -45.96
CA MET A 27 -1.24 -11.86 -46.90
C MET A 27 -2.46 -11.53 -47.80
N TYR A 28 -2.73 -10.22 -48.04
CA TYR A 28 -3.76 -9.60 -48.93
C TYR A 28 -5.23 -9.55 -48.44
N ARG A 29 -6.08 -8.53 -48.76
CA ARG A 29 -5.94 -7.20 -49.42
C ARG A 29 -7.15 -6.27 -49.05
N ARG A 30 -6.99 -4.93 -49.05
CA ARG A 30 -8.09 -3.90 -49.10
C ARG A 30 -8.15 -3.27 -50.52
N PRO A 31 -9.32 -2.85 -51.03
CA PRO A 31 -9.84 -1.46 -50.88
C PRO A 31 -11.36 -1.48 -50.47
N SER A 32 -12.22 -0.45 -50.54
CA SER A 32 -12.15 0.93 -51.10
C SER A 32 -13.15 1.89 -50.41
N GLU A 33 -12.99 3.20 -50.67
CA GLU A 33 -13.97 4.32 -50.53
C GLU A 33 -13.84 5.17 -51.83
N PRO A 34 -14.56 6.31 -52.09
CA PRO A 34 -15.50 7.09 -51.26
C PRO A 34 -16.82 7.51 -51.98
N LEU A 35 -17.65 8.37 -51.36
CA LEU A 35 -18.44 9.43 -52.05
C LEU A 35 -18.91 10.53 -51.05
N SER A 36 -19.40 11.68 -51.53
CA SER A 36 -19.64 12.89 -50.70
C SER A 36 -20.74 13.84 -51.24
N GLN A 37 -20.95 14.99 -50.55
CA GLN A 37 -21.93 16.10 -50.79
C GLN A 37 -23.34 15.88 -50.20
N GLY A 38 -24.08 16.88 -49.68
CA GLY A 38 -23.85 18.34 -49.60
C GLY A 38 -24.72 19.08 -48.54
N LEU A 39 -24.76 20.42 -48.57
CA LEU A 39 -25.34 21.40 -47.61
C LEU A 39 -25.76 22.71 -48.35
N PRO A 40 -26.34 23.79 -47.75
CA PRO A 40 -26.87 24.05 -46.38
C PRO A 40 -28.41 24.37 -46.48
N PRO A 41 -29.07 25.51 -46.08
CA PRO A 41 -28.85 26.57 -45.06
C PRO A 41 -30.11 27.05 -44.24
N SER A 42 -29.91 28.05 -43.36
CA SER A 42 -30.91 28.95 -42.68
C SER A 42 -31.73 28.38 -41.50
N ARG A 43 -32.10 29.13 -40.44
CA ARG A 43 -31.81 30.52 -39.99
C ARG A 43 -31.91 30.61 -38.43
N ALA A 44 -31.40 31.67 -37.80
CA ALA A 44 -31.29 31.85 -36.33
C ALA A 44 -32.46 32.70 -35.71
N PRO A 45 -32.54 33.00 -34.37
CA PRO A 45 -31.59 33.86 -33.63
C PRO A 45 -31.28 33.54 -32.13
N CYS A 46 -30.39 34.35 -31.52
CA CYS A 46 -29.86 34.33 -30.12
C CYS A 46 -30.81 35.02 -29.09
N PRO A 47 -30.48 35.23 -27.76
CA PRO A 47 -29.24 35.80 -27.14
C PRO A 47 -28.55 34.91 -26.05
N ALA A 48 -27.21 34.90 -25.89
CA ALA A 48 -26.30 35.80 -25.13
C ALA A 48 -26.38 35.65 -23.57
N PHE A 49 -25.30 35.74 -22.77
CA PHE A 49 -24.03 36.49 -22.89
C PHE A 49 -22.76 35.67 -22.53
N SER A 50 -21.58 36.23 -22.83
CA SER A 50 -20.24 35.70 -22.50
C SER A 50 -19.58 36.48 -21.35
N PHE A 51 -18.53 35.90 -20.71
CA PHE A 51 -17.18 36.51 -20.60
C PHE A 51 -16.21 35.64 -19.79
N MET A 52 -15.02 35.37 -20.35
CA MET A 52 -13.72 35.47 -19.65
C MET A 52 -12.58 35.33 -20.65
N GLU A 53 -11.65 36.29 -20.63
CA GLU A 53 -10.40 36.24 -21.40
C GLU A 53 -9.28 35.62 -20.55
N ALA A 54 -8.21 35.17 -21.21
CA ALA A 54 -6.96 34.79 -20.57
C ALA A 54 -5.93 35.93 -20.70
N LEU A 55 -5.07 36.12 -19.70
CA LEU A 55 -3.78 36.79 -19.83
C LEU A 55 -2.83 36.40 -18.68
N ASP A 56 -1.60 36.90 -18.72
CA ASP A 56 -0.40 36.19 -18.23
C ASP A 56 0.43 36.98 -17.19
N ALA A 57 1.38 36.28 -16.56
CA ALA A 57 2.58 36.74 -15.86
C ALA A 57 2.51 37.49 -14.50
N ASP A 58 3.38 37.03 -13.60
CA ASP A 58 4.01 37.64 -12.41
C ASP A 58 3.64 39.07 -11.94
N ARG A 59 3.33 39.19 -10.64
CA ARG A 59 4.27 39.83 -9.67
C ARG A 59 3.88 39.65 -8.18
N ILE A 60 4.90 39.78 -7.34
CA ILE A 60 4.85 39.69 -5.87
C ILE A 60 4.21 40.96 -5.27
N CYS A 61 3.35 40.80 -4.26
CA CYS A 61 3.08 41.87 -3.28
C CYS A 61 2.78 41.29 -1.89
N VAL A 62 3.34 41.90 -0.83
CA VAL A 62 3.26 41.41 0.55
C VAL A 62 2.37 42.31 1.39
N THR A 63 1.32 41.75 2.01
CA THR A 63 0.42 42.50 2.90
C THR A 63 0.28 41.83 4.26
N ARG A 64 0.47 42.59 5.34
CA ARG A 64 0.32 42.14 6.72
C ARG A 64 -1.16 42.06 7.12
N ILE A 65 -1.56 40.97 7.79
CA ILE A 65 -2.87 40.87 8.45
C ILE A 65 -2.73 41.19 9.94
N ARG A 66 -3.57 42.11 10.46
CA ARG A 66 -3.75 42.34 11.91
C ARG A 66 -4.76 41.32 12.45
N VAL A 67 -4.47 40.73 13.60
CA VAL A 67 -5.46 39.96 14.37
C VAL A 67 -6.25 40.90 15.26
N VAL A 68 -7.59 40.78 15.24
CA VAL A 68 -8.51 41.42 16.19
C VAL A 68 -9.32 40.32 16.87
N ARG A 69 -9.42 40.36 18.20
CA ARG A 69 -10.25 39.44 19.00
C ARG A 69 -11.63 40.02 19.21
N ALA A 70 -12.65 39.15 19.19
CA ALA A 70 -13.89 39.32 19.95
C ALA A 70 -14.37 37.94 20.43
N PHE A 71 -14.91 37.89 21.64
CA PHE A 71 -15.62 36.75 22.24
C PHE A 71 -17.02 37.22 22.65
N PRO A 72 -17.95 36.29 22.90
CA PRO A 72 -18.75 36.39 24.12
C PRO A 72 -18.65 35.13 25.00
N GLU A 73 -19.04 35.24 26.26
CA GLU A 73 -18.84 34.24 27.32
C GLU A 73 -20.14 33.50 27.73
N THR A 74 -19.99 32.33 28.36
CA THR A 74 -20.67 31.85 29.59
C THR A 74 -20.18 30.41 29.87
N HIS A 75 -20.09 29.86 31.10
CA HIS A 75 -20.60 30.26 32.43
C HIS A 75 -19.69 29.77 33.58
N ARG A 76 -19.62 30.57 34.67
CA ARG A 76 -19.37 30.20 36.10
C ARG A 76 -17.99 29.65 36.50
N ALA A 77 -17.66 29.87 37.79
CA ALA A 77 -16.36 29.55 38.42
C ALA A 77 -16.49 29.34 39.94
N VAL A 78 -15.49 28.69 40.57
CA VAL A 78 -15.19 28.73 42.02
C VAL A 78 -13.64 28.73 42.17
N PRO A 79 -13.01 29.53 43.07
CA PRO A 79 -11.55 29.75 43.06
C PRO A 79 -10.78 29.22 44.28
N CYS A 80 -9.44 29.16 44.17
CA CYS A 80 -8.49 29.15 45.29
C CYS A 80 -7.39 30.21 45.07
N ARG A 81 -6.87 30.80 46.16
CA ARG A 81 -5.79 31.82 46.15
C ARG A 81 -4.42 31.24 46.57
N PRO A 82 -3.29 31.85 46.16
CA PRO A 82 -1.95 31.48 46.59
C PRO A 82 -1.53 32.19 47.89
N HIS A 83 -0.45 31.70 48.52
CA HIS A 83 0.33 32.41 49.53
C HIS A 83 1.83 32.33 49.21
N LEU A 84 2.56 33.43 49.46
CA LEU A 84 4.03 33.46 49.47
C LEU A 84 4.54 33.24 50.90
N HIS A 85 5.78 32.77 51.04
CA HIS A 85 6.71 33.32 52.03
C HIS A 85 8.17 33.08 51.61
N VAL A 86 9.05 34.04 51.95
CA VAL A 86 10.51 33.99 51.76
C VAL A 86 11.18 34.71 52.95
N PRO A 87 12.25 34.14 53.55
CA PRO A 87 13.16 34.87 54.43
C PRO A 87 14.51 35.21 53.73
N PRO A 88 15.21 36.31 54.10
CA PRO A 88 16.45 36.78 53.44
C PRO A 88 17.74 36.46 54.23
N PHE A 89 18.92 36.68 53.63
CA PHE A 89 20.12 37.25 54.32
C PHE A 89 21.14 37.85 53.31
N THR A 90 22.28 38.36 53.80
CA THR A 90 22.99 39.57 53.30
C THR A 90 24.22 39.39 52.37
N ARG A 91 24.76 40.53 51.88
CA ARG A 91 26.10 40.74 51.24
C ARG A 91 27.26 40.36 52.21
N THR A 92 28.56 40.26 51.87
CA THR A 92 29.43 40.94 50.85
C THR A 92 30.72 40.09 50.55
N PRO A 93 31.61 40.42 49.59
CA PRO A 93 32.70 39.56 49.05
C PRO A 93 34.13 40.06 49.44
N PRO A 94 35.27 39.77 48.74
CA PRO A 94 35.67 38.72 47.77
C PRO A 94 37.02 37.99 48.12
N GLU A 95 37.46 36.98 47.34
CA GLU A 95 38.90 36.75 46.99
C GLU A 95 39.12 35.67 45.90
N ASP A 96 40.28 35.72 45.21
CA ASP A 96 40.83 34.76 44.22
C ASP A 96 42.37 34.85 44.27
N PRO A 97 43.13 33.73 44.32
CA PRO A 97 43.80 33.28 43.08
C PRO A 97 44.05 31.76 42.93
N MET A 98 43.86 31.28 41.69
CA MET A 98 44.54 30.15 41.01
C MET A 98 45.59 29.30 41.77
N LYS A 99 45.50 27.96 41.66
CA LYS A 99 46.70 27.10 41.44
C LYS A 99 46.44 25.68 40.89
N LYS A 100 47.12 25.40 39.76
CA LYS A 100 47.78 24.14 39.36
C LYS A 100 46.95 22.85 39.30
N ILE A 101 46.59 22.48 38.08
CA ILE A 101 46.46 21.07 37.66
C ILE A 101 47.81 20.37 37.82
N LYS A 102 47.82 19.17 38.42
CA LYS A 102 48.77 18.09 38.13
C LYS A 102 48.02 16.76 38.16
N ALA A 103 48.26 15.92 37.17
CA ALA A 103 47.71 14.57 37.10
C ALA A 103 48.80 13.53 37.40
N SER A 104 48.45 12.46 38.10
CA SER A 104 49.13 11.14 38.04
C SER A 104 48.44 10.11 38.94
N THR A 105 48.10 8.94 38.39
CA THR A 105 48.19 7.58 38.99
C THR A 105 47.44 7.25 40.30
N LEU A 106 47.01 6.02 40.61
CA LEU A 106 46.85 4.75 39.88
C LEU A 106 45.83 3.85 40.66
N ALA A 107 45.57 2.63 40.16
CA ALA A 107 44.89 1.47 40.76
C ALA A 107 44.46 1.52 42.26
N GLY A 108 43.33 0.94 42.67
CA GLY A 108 42.51 -0.13 42.06
C GLY A 108 41.69 -0.85 43.17
N TRP A 109 41.30 -2.11 42.94
CA TRP A 109 40.44 -2.95 43.83
C TRP A 109 38.97 -2.47 43.86
N MET A 110 38.01 -3.19 43.26
CA MET A 110 37.41 -4.48 43.69
C MET A 110 36.53 -4.38 44.94
N LEU A 111 35.21 -4.24 44.75
CA LEU A 111 34.22 -5.31 45.00
C LEU A 111 32.81 -4.89 44.51
N SER A 112 31.84 -5.80 44.59
CA SER A 112 30.62 -5.80 43.77
C SER A 112 29.29 -5.78 44.55
N ALA A 113 28.20 -5.52 43.81
CA ALA A 113 26.79 -5.78 44.14
C ALA A 113 26.04 -4.81 45.09
N THR A 114 25.38 -3.81 44.49
CA THR A 114 23.90 -3.58 44.44
C THR A 114 22.97 -4.06 45.58
N PRO A 115 21.77 -3.45 45.74
CA PRO A 115 21.30 -2.11 45.33
C PRO A 115 20.46 -1.36 46.40
N LEU A 116 20.06 -0.10 46.15
CA LEU A 116 18.67 0.35 46.36
C LEU A 116 18.34 1.69 45.67
N MET A 117 17.09 1.81 45.20
CA MET A 117 16.28 3.02 44.93
C MET A 117 16.89 4.24 44.21
N ALA A 118 16.71 4.23 42.89
CA ALA A 118 15.99 5.27 42.12
C ALA A 118 16.15 6.77 42.47
N SER A 119 16.73 7.51 41.53
CA SER A 119 16.27 8.86 41.18
C SER A 119 16.37 9.07 39.67
N THR A 120 15.37 9.73 39.09
CA THR A 120 15.20 9.82 37.64
C THR A 120 16.19 10.80 37.02
N CYS A 121 17.24 10.28 36.37
CA CYS A 121 18.01 11.10 35.45
C CYS A 121 17.19 11.33 34.17
N ALA A 122 16.80 12.58 33.92
CA ALA A 122 16.06 12.94 32.73
C ALA A 122 16.97 12.83 31.50
N LEU A 123 16.88 11.71 30.78
CA LEU A 123 17.42 11.60 29.44
C LEU A 123 16.74 12.65 28.56
N ALA A 124 17.47 13.73 28.25
CA ALA A 124 17.06 14.69 27.25
C ALA A 124 16.92 13.94 25.92
N GLN A 125 15.69 13.68 25.51
CA GLN A 125 15.41 13.12 24.20
C GLN A 125 15.95 14.10 23.15
N VAL A 126 17.02 13.70 22.46
CA VAL A 126 17.47 14.41 21.26
C VAL A 126 16.36 14.26 20.23
N GLN A 127 15.49 15.26 20.16
CA GLN A 127 14.43 15.30 19.16
C GLN A 127 15.10 15.33 17.78
N LEU A 128 15.04 14.19 17.11
CA LEU A 128 15.38 14.07 15.70
C LEU A 128 14.61 15.16 14.92
N PRO A 129 15.25 15.83 13.93
CA PRO A 129 14.54 16.78 13.10
C PRO A 129 13.27 16.15 12.50
N PRO A 130 12.18 16.92 12.27
CA PRO A 130 10.93 16.38 11.74
C PRO A 130 11.09 15.55 10.45
N LEU A 131 12.10 15.86 9.63
CA LEU A 131 12.54 15.03 8.51
C LEU A 131 12.91 13.60 8.93
N ALA A 132 13.79 13.44 9.92
CA ALA A 132 14.26 12.15 10.36
C ALA A 132 13.12 11.33 11.01
N LEU A 133 12.20 11.96 11.74
CA LEU A 133 10.97 11.30 12.24
C LEU A 133 10.05 10.81 11.11
N ALA A 134 9.89 11.59 10.04
CA ALA A 134 9.13 11.19 8.85
C ALA A 134 9.79 10.02 8.10
N LEU A 135 11.12 9.92 8.15
CA LEU A 135 11.90 8.94 7.42
C LEU A 135 12.13 7.63 8.19
N THR A 136 12.29 7.65 9.52
CA THR A 136 12.43 6.43 10.35
C THR A 136 11.12 5.64 10.55
N GLY A 137 10.07 5.94 9.77
CA GLY A 137 8.76 5.31 9.88
C GLY A 137 7.92 5.76 11.08
N GLN A 138 8.47 6.60 11.98
CA GLN A 138 7.77 7.10 13.17
C GLN A 138 6.72 8.18 12.85
N ALA A 139 6.70 8.71 11.62
CA ALA A 139 5.66 9.62 11.12
C ALA A 139 5.47 9.54 9.58
N SER A 140 4.99 8.39 9.07
CA SER A 140 4.64 8.18 7.64
C SER A 140 3.59 9.18 7.11
N SER A 141 2.85 9.81 8.02
CA SER A 141 1.83 10.85 7.83
C SER A 141 2.40 12.20 7.41
N VAL A 142 3.70 12.43 7.57
CA VAL A 142 4.41 13.57 6.96
C VAL A 142 4.79 13.20 5.53
N VAL A 143 3.79 13.20 4.63
CA VAL A 143 4.06 13.23 3.19
C VAL A 143 4.84 14.50 2.89
N LEU A 144 6.08 14.34 2.40
CA LEU A 144 6.93 15.46 2.04
C LEU A 144 6.23 16.31 0.98
N THR A 145 5.91 17.57 1.31
CA THR A 145 5.34 18.51 0.34
C THR A 145 6.31 18.68 -0.84
N PRO A 146 5.87 19.02 -2.07
CA PRO A 146 6.79 19.10 -3.21
C PRO A 146 8.02 20.00 -2.96
N PRO A 147 7.92 21.16 -2.29
CA PRO A 147 9.09 21.93 -1.87
C PRO A 147 10.00 21.21 -0.86
N THR A 148 9.44 20.51 0.13
CA THR A 148 10.23 19.75 1.13
C THR A 148 10.91 18.54 0.50
N ALA A 149 10.20 17.81 -0.36
CA ALA A 149 10.72 16.69 -1.14
C ALA A 149 11.86 17.16 -2.06
N TYR A 150 11.65 18.28 -2.77
CA TYR A 150 12.68 18.90 -3.60
C TYR A 150 13.93 19.26 -2.79
N ALA A 151 13.78 19.95 -1.65
CA ALA A 151 14.91 20.36 -0.81
C ALA A 151 15.76 19.18 -0.30
N ILE A 152 15.15 18.02 -0.06
CA ILE A 152 15.85 16.80 0.38
C ILE A 152 16.48 16.07 -0.82
N GLY A 153 15.71 15.84 -1.89
CA GLY A 153 16.17 15.10 -3.07
C GLY A 153 17.21 15.84 -3.91
N ALA A 154 17.23 17.18 -3.88
CA ALA A 154 18.14 18.02 -4.68
C ALA A 154 19.58 18.00 -4.16
N SER A 155 19.82 17.54 -2.93
CA SER A 155 21.15 17.31 -2.39
C SER A 155 21.43 15.80 -2.30
N PRO A 156 22.22 15.21 -3.23
CA PRO A 156 22.62 13.81 -3.14
C PRO A 156 23.36 13.47 -1.84
N LEU A 157 24.01 14.45 -1.20
CA LEU A 157 24.67 14.25 0.09
C LEU A 157 23.64 14.06 1.21
N VAL A 158 22.67 14.97 1.35
CA VAL A 158 21.58 14.84 2.34
C VAL A 158 20.77 13.56 2.10
N TRP A 159 20.46 13.27 0.84
CA TRP A 159 19.74 12.06 0.44
C TRP A 159 20.47 10.76 0.81
N ASN A 160 21.76 10.65 0.50
CA ASN A 160 22.53 9.45 0.84
C ASN A 160 22.85 9.35 2.35
N SER A 161 22.96 10.48 3.07
CA SER A 161 23.02 10.46 4.54
C SER A 161 21.74 9.93 5.18
N ILE A 162 20.56 10.26 4.62
CA ILE A 162 19.27 9.70 5.02
C ILE A 162 19.21 8.20 4.74
N LEU A 163 19.54 7.77 3.52
CA LEU A 163 19.43 6.35 3.18
C LEU A 163 20.48 5.46 3.85
N GLY A 164 21.62 6.01 4.27
CA GLY A 164 22.59 5.31 5.11
C GLY A 164 22.01 4.83 6.45
N LEU A 165 20.91 5.42 6.94
CA LEU A 165 20.21 4.97 8.16
C LEU A 165 19.51 3.61 8.00
N PHE A 166 19.23 3.18 6.76
CA PHE A 166 18.59 1.89 6.44
C PHE A 166 19.62 0.82 6.03
N GLY A 167 20.91 1.07 6.23
CA GLY A 167 21.99 0.15 5.90
C GLY A 167 22.46 0.21 4.43
N PRO A 168 23.53 -0.54 4.09
CA PRO A 168 24.13 -0.52 2.76
C PRO A 168 23.22 -1.12 1.68
N ASP A 169 22.29 -2.00 2.05
CA ASP A 169 21.50 -2.82 1.13
C ASP A 169 20.36 -2.05 0.45
N VAL A 170 19.98 -0.88 0.98
CA VAL A 170 19.03 0.07 0.36
C VAL A 170 19.73 1.01 -0.64
N LYS A 171 21.06 1.17 -0.54
CA LYS A 171 21.88 1.99 -1.46
C LYS A 171 21.65 1.70 -2.97
N PRO A 172 21.44 0.45 -3.43
CA PRO A 172 21.13 0.15 -4.83
C PRO A 172 19.89 0.88 -5.37
N TYR A 173 18.91 1.17 -4.52
CA TYR A 173 17.67 1.87 -4.89
C TYR A 173 17.72 3.38 -4.64
N SER A 174 18.81 3.87 -4.04
CA SER A 174 18.96 5.26 -3.58
C SER A 174 18.60 6.28 -4.64
N GLU A 175 19.17 6.17 -5.83
CA GLU A 175 19.00 7.17 -6.88
C GLU A 175 17.57 7.16 -7.47
N GLY A 176 16.94 5.99 -7.61
CA GLY A 176 15.55 5.90 -8.06
C GLY A 176 14.59 6.54 -7.07
N LEU A 177 14.76 6.25 -5.79
CA LEU A 177 13.99 6.86 -4.71
C LEU A 177 14.24 8.38 -4.61
N ARG A 178 15.47 8.85 -4.87
CA ARG A 178 15.81 10.29 -4.94
C ARG A 178 15.09 10.97 -6.10
N MET A 179 15.14 10.37 -7.28
CA MET A 179 14.55 10.90 -8.50
C MET A 179 13.02 10.86 -8.46
N LEU A 180 12.42 9.87 -7.79
CA LEU A 180 11.00 9.85 -7.44
C LEU A 180 10.65 10.88 -6.35
N THR A 181 11.56 11.23 -5.44
CA THR A 181 11.33 12.34 -4.49
C THR A 181 11.36 13.71 -5.20
N LEU A 182 12.15 13.84 -6.27
CA LEU A 182 12.25 15.06 -7.08
C LEU A 182 11.17 15.23 -8.16
N LYS A 183 10.53 14.15 -8.60
CA LYS A 183 9.55 14.16 -9.71
C LYS A 183 8.12 14.00 -9.21
N GLN A 184 7.18 14.42 -10.06
CA GLN A 184 5.75 14.28 -9.80
C GLN A 184 5.36 12.79 -9.76
N ALA A 185 4.29 12.46 -9.03
CA ALA A 185 3.79 11.09 -8.92
C ALA A 185 3.59 10.44 -10.29
N VAL A 186 4.16 9.23 -10.46
CA VAL A 186 4.03 8.45 -11.71
C VAL A 186 2.56 8.37 -12.10
N LYS A 187 2.22 8.63 -13.37
CA LYS A 187 0.88 8.29 -13.87
C LYS A 187 0.92 6.89 -14.44
N LEU A 188 0.30 5.94 -13.74
CA LEU A 188 0.22 4.55 -14.17
C LEU A 188 -0.58 4.47 -15.47
N ARG A 189 -0.06 3.70 -16.44
CA ARG A 189 -0.69 3.43 -17.73
C ARG A 189 -0.49 1.96 -18.13
N PRO A 190 -0.93 0.99 -17.31
CA PRO A 190 -0.75 -0.42 -17.58
C PRO A 190 -1.44 -0.82 -18.89
N VAL A 191 -0.78 -1.67 -19.67
CA VAL A 191 -1.38 -2.37 -20.81
C VAL A 191 -2.04 -3.67 -20.33
N PRO A 192 -3.10 -4.17 -21.00
CA PRO A 192 -3.68 -5.46 -20.65
C PRO A 192 -2.66 -6.60 -20.84
N SER A 193 -2.41 -7.40 -19.81
CA SER A 193 -1.71 -8.68 -19.93
C SER A 193 -2.69 -9.79 -20.33
N ALA A 194 -2.22 -10.77 -21.08
CA ALA A 194 -2.99 -11.97 -21.41
C ALA A 194 -2.94 -12.97 -20.24
N PRO A 195 -4.04 -13.72 -19.97
CA PRO A 195 -4.03 -14.76 -18.95
C PRO A 195 -3.12 -15.93 -19.38
N THR A 196 -2.53 -16.60 -18.39
CA THR A 196 -1.89 -17.91 -18.54
C THR A 196 -2.75 -18.94 -17.79
N PRO A 197 -3.86 -19.41 -18.39
CA PRO A 197 -4.84 -20.22 -17.68
C PRO A 197 -4.30 -21.61 -17.31
N PRO A 198 -4.67 -22.16 -16.13
CA PRO A 198 -4.48 -23.57 -15.83
C PRO A 198 -5.44 -24.45 -16.66
N ALA A 199 -5.26 -25.77 -16.59
CA ALA A 199 -6.04 -26.74 -17.38
C ALA A 199 -7.56 -26.72 -17.13
N THR A 200 -8.01 -26.20 -15.98
CA THR A 200 -9.42 -26.01 -15.62
C THR A 200 -9.64 -24.56 -15.23
N VAL A 201 -10.62 -23.90 -15.85
CA VAL A 201 -10.95 -22.48 -15.62
C VAL A 201 -12.42 -22.30 -15.23
N PHE A 202 -12.70 -21.27 -14.43
CA PHE A 202 -14.06 -20.93 -14.00
C PHE A 202 -14.76 -20.07 -15.06
N ALA A 203 -15.71 -20.67 -15.76
CA ALA A 203 -16.48 -20.02 -16.81
C ALA A 203 -17.25 -18.80 -16.26
N ASN A 204 -17.11 -17.66 -16.94
CA ASN A 204 -17.69 -16.38 -16.55
C ASN A 204 -17.98 -15.53 -17.81
N SER A 205 -18.57 -14.35 -17.62
CA SER A 205 -18.96 -13.45 -18.72
C SER A 205 -18.27 -12.09 -18.66
N TYR A 206 -17.13 -11.97 -17.97
CA TYR A 206 -16.39 -10.71 -17.88
C TYR A 206 -15.50 -10.52 -19.11
N THR A 207 -15.31 -9.27 -19.54
CA THR A 207 -14.45 -8.91 -20.68
C THR A 207 -12.96 -8.94 -20.33
N GLN A 208 -12.65 -8.51 -19.11
CA GLN A 208 -11.31 -8.35 -18.54
C GLN A 208 -11.44 -8.12 -17.03
N ALA A 209 -10.34 -8.28 -16.30
CA ALA A 209 -10.21 -7.79 -14.93
C ALA A 209 -9.42 -6.47 -14.91
N ILE A 210 -9.85 -5.53 -14.08
CA ILE A 210 -9.17 -4.25 -13.84
C ILE A 210 -8.91 -4.16 -12.33
N SER A 211 -7.64 -4.21 -11.92
CA SER A 211 -7.26 -4.37 -10.51
C SER A 211 -6.61 -3.13 -9.92
N PHE A 212 -7.00 -2.81 -8.68
CA PHE A 212 -6.48 -1.72 -7.86
C PHE A 212 -6.11 -2.27 -6.48
N GLY A 213 -4.89 -2.02 -6.02
CA GLY A 213 -4.40 -2.62 -4.77
C GLY A 213 -2.89 -2.47 -4.52
N ASP A 214 -2.42 -3.29 -3.60
CA ASP A 214 -1.05 -3.27 -3.04
C ASP A 214 -0.14 -4.37 -3.63
N SER A 215 0.93 -4.73 -2.91
CA SER A 215 1.92 -5.74 -3.28
C SER A 215 1.38 -7.17 -3.41
N MET A 216 0.20 -7.48 -2.84
CA MET A 216 -0.50 -8.75 -3.12
C MET A 216 -1.11 -8.79 -4.52
N SER A 217 -1.15 -7.65 -5.22
CA SER A 217 -1.65 -7.50 -6.58
C SER A 217 -0.62 -6.92 -7.57
N ASP A 218 0.44 -6.23 -7.14
CA ASP A 218 1.41 -5.60 -8.05
C ASP A 218 2.17 -6.64 -8.92
N THR A 219 2.19 -6.39 -10.23
CA THR A 219 2.85 -7.21 -11.26
C THR A 219 4.07 -6.51 -11.89
N GLY A 220 4.59 -5.46 -11.25
CA GLY A 220 5.81 -4.75 -11.64
C GLY A 220 5.67 -3.23 -11.78
N ASN A 221 4.56 -2.61 -11.39
CA ASN A 221 4.38 -1.16 -11.47
C ASN A 221 5.39 -0.41 -10.55
N LEU A 222 5.65 -0.90 -9.33
CA LEU A 222 6.76 -0.38 -8.51
C LEU A 222 8.13 -0.66 -9.15
N TYR A 223 8.32 -1.88 -9.69
CA TYR A 223 9.59 -2.33 -10.27
C TYR A 223 10.01 -1.46 -11.46
N ASP A 224 9.16 -1.38 -12.48
CA ASP A 224 9.42 -0.64 -13.71
C ASP A 224 9.56 0.88 -13.41
N SER A 225 8.87 1.39 -12.37
CA SER A 225 9.06 2.78 -11.91
C SER A 225 10.45 3.02 -11.31
N LEU A 226 10.91 2.16 -10.41
CA LEU A 226 12.24 2.29 -9.79
C LEU A 226 13.38 1.99 -10.79
N GLU A 227 13.16 1.08 -11.74
CA GLU A 227 14.07 0.85 -12.86
C GLU A 227 14.16 2.09 -13.77
N HIS A 228 13.04 2.69 -14.15
CA HIS A 228 13.03 3.89 -15.00
C HIS A 228 13.72 5.11 -14.37
N PHE A 229 13.61 5.30 -13.05
CA PHE A 229 14.20 6.46 -12.37
C PHE A 229 15.57 6.22 -11.72
N GLY A 230 15.97 4.96 -11.47
CA GLY A 230 17.20 4.63 -10.75
C GLY A 230 18.01 3.46 -11.31
N GLY A 231 17.58 2.84 -12.42
CA GLY A 231 18.26 1.71 -13.05
C GLY A 231 18.16 0.38 -12.29
N LYS A 232 17.32 0.29 -11.25
CA LYS A 232 17.05 -0.95 -10.50
C LYS A 232 15.62 -1.01 -9.98
N GLY A 233 14.84 -1.98 -10.46
CA GLY A 233 13.49 -2.25 -9.95
C GLY A 233 13.47 -3.05 -8.65
N MET A 234 12.44 -2.83 -7.82
CA MET A 234 12.18 -3.55 -6.57
C MET A 234 10.84 -4.31 -6.66
N PRO A 235 10.72 -5.52 -6.08
CA PRO A 235 11.80 -6.34 -5.52
C PRO A 235 12.70 -6.91 -6.60
N ALA A 236 13.99 -7.03 -6.27
CA ALA A 236 14.95 -7.75 -7.11
C ALA A 236 14.82 -9.27 -6.95
N ALA A 237 15.55 -10.02 -7.78
CA ALA A 237 15.78 -11.44 -7.57
C ALA A 237 16.33 -11.67 -6.14
N PRO A 238 15.85 -12.70 -5.41
CA PRO A 238 15.15 -13.89 -5.91
C PRO A 238 13.65 -13.73 -6.21
N SER A 239 12.99 -12.62 -5.84
CA SER A 239 11.59 -12.39 -6.21
C SER A 239 11.40 -12.28 -7.74
N ASN A 240 10.23 -12.69 -8.23
CA ASN A 240 9.93 -12.76 -9.65
C ASN A 240 9.60 -11.39 -10.24
N ARG A 241 10.59 -10.72 -10.87
CA ARG A 241 10.49 -9.42 -11.58
C ARG A 241 9.31 -8.55 -11.12
N GLY A 242 9.45 -7.93 -9.95
CA GLY A 242 8.49 -6.96 -9.44
C GLY A 242 7.27 -7.52 -8.69
N ARG A 243 6.99 -8.83 -8.74
CA ARG A 243 6.06 -9.48 -7.80
C ARG A 243 6.72 -9.56 -6.43
N PHE A 244 5.96 -9.34 -5.36
CA PHE A 244 6.38 -9.66 -3.99
C PHE A 244 6.18 -11.17 -3.70
N SER A 245 6.68 -12.02 -4.59
CA SER A 245 6.55 -13.48 -4.57
C SER A 245 7.63 -14.13 -5.43
N ASP A 246 7.82 -15.45 -5.33
CA ASP A 246 8.68 -16.27 -6.19
C ASP A 246 8.10 -16.52 -7.60
N GLY A 247 6.83 -16.16 -7.81
CA GLY A 247 6.12 -16.36 -9.08
C GLY A 247 4.90 -15.46 -9.20
N VAL A 248 3.75 -16.05 -9.53
CA VAL A 248 2.50 -15.31 -9.72
C VAL A 248 1.93 -14.78 -8.40
N VAL A 249 1.48 -13.53 -8.39
CA VAL A 249 0.71 -12.97 -7.26
C VAL A 249 -0.76 -13.41 -7.30
N VAL A 250 -1.49 -13.20 -6.20
CA VAL A 250 -2.88 -13.64 -6.02
C VAL A 250 -3.80 -13.14 -7.14
N ILE A 251 -3.63 -11.89 -7.60
CA ILE A 251 -4.46 -11.36 -8.71
C ILE A 251 -4.16 -12.07 -10.03
N GLU A 252 -2.90 -12.40 -10.33
CA GLU A 252 -2.53 -13.14 -11.54
C GLU A 252 -3.11 -14.55 -11.51
N ALA A 253 -2.98 -15.24 -10.37
CA ALA A 253 -3.60 -16.56 -10.16
C ALA A 253 -5.13 -16.52 -10.35
N MET A 254 -5.79 -15.50 -9.79
CA MET A 254 -7.24 -15.29 -9.92
C MET A 254 -7.66 -15.03 -11.38
N THR A 255 -6.98 -14.14 -12.10
CA THR A 255 -7.33 -13.83 -13.50
C THR A 255 -6.98 -14.97 -14.44
N ASN A 256 -5.92 -15.73 -14.16
CA ASN A 256 -5.59 -16.97 -14.88
C ASN A 256 -6.69 -18.02 -14.68
N ALA A 257 -7.16 -18.24 -13.45
CA ALA A 257 -8.24 -19.18 -13.15
C ALA A 257 -9.60 -18.75 -13.74
N LEU A 258 -9.83 -17.44 -13.97
CA LEU A 258 -10.98 -16.91 -14.71
C LEU A 258 -10.77 -16.81 -16.24
N ASN A 259 -9.56 -17.09 -16.73
CA ASN A 259 -9.12 -16.85 -18.11
C ASN A 259 -9.39 -15.41 -18.62
N LEU A 260 -9.13 -14.40 -17.78
CA LEU A 260 -9.36 -12.99 -18.09
C LEU A 260 -8.06 -12.22 -18.38
N PRO A 261 -8.03 -11.35 -19.41
CA PRO A 261 -7.02 -10.31 -19.52
C PRO A 261 -7.02 -9.41 -18.29
N LEU A 262 -5.83 -8.99 -17.83
CA LEU A 262 -5.66 -8.20 -16.61
C LEU A 262 -5.07 -6.82 -16.94
N VAL A 263 -5.80 -5.76 -16.59
CA VAL A 263 -5.29 -4.38 -16.58
C VAL A 263 -4.97 -4.00 -15.13
N ASN A 264 -3.70 -4.09 -14.76
CA ASN A 264 -3.28 -3.98 -13.37
C ASN A 264 -2.76 -2.58 -13.00
N TYR A 265 -3.51 -1.83 -12.21
CA TYR A 265 -3.07 -0.56 -11.61
C TYR A 265 -2.49 -0.72 -10.20
N ALA A 266 -2.49 -1.93 -9.63
CA ALA A 266 -1.93 -2.18 -8.30
C ALA A 266 -0.44 -1.80 -8.23
N PHE A 267 -0.02 -1.27 -7.08
CA PHE A 267 1.30 -0.72 -6.85
C PHE A 267 1.74 -1.07 -5.43
N ALA A 268 2.90 -1.69 -5.25
CA ALA A 268 3.33 -2.15 -3.94
C ALA A 268 3.49 -1.02 -2.91
N GLY A 269 3.03 -1.27 -1.67
CA GLY A 269 2.93 -0.25 -0.62
C GLY A 269 1.69 0.64 -0.71
N ALA A 270 0.74 0.38 -1.62
CA ALA A 270 -0.44 1.22 -1.82
C ALA A 270 -1.43 1.17 -0.64
N ARG A 271 -1.42 2.24 0.15
CA ARG A 271 -2.48 2.54 1.10
C ARG A 271 -3.80 2.77 0.35
N SER A 272 -4.93 2.56 1.01
CA SER A 272 -6.26 2.71 0.43
C SER A 272 -6.59 4.13 -0.06
N GLY A 273 -5.91 5.15 0.49
CA GLY A 273 -6.07 6.55 0.12
C GLY A 273 -5.34 6.92 -1.18
N MET A 274 -4.75 8.11 -1.22
CA MET A 274 -3.86 8.55 -2.31
C MET A 274 -2.39 8.11 -2.09
N ASN A 275 -2.05 7.72 -0.86
CA ASN A 275 -0.67 7.64 -0.37
C ASN A 275 -0.07 6.23 -0.48
N ASN A 276 1.22 6.12 -0.23
CA ASN A 276 1.96 4.85 -0.16
C ASN A 276 2.64 4.70 1.21
N LEU A 277 2.97 3.46 1.61
CA LEU A 277 3.74 3.13 2.81
C LEU A 277 5.12 3.80 2.80
N MET A 278 5.76 3.91 1.63
CA MET A 278 6.99 4.67 1.44
C MET A 278 6.67 6.17 1.31
N PRO A 279 7.22 7.06 2.17
CA PRO A 279 6.89 8.51 2.20
C PRO A 279 7.58 9.32 1.07
N VAL A 280 7.80 8.70 -0.09
CA VAL A 280 8.42 9.31 -1.28
C VAL A 280 7.33 9.90 -2.17
N TYR A 281 7.45 11.19 -2.50
CA TYR A 281 6.42 11.96 -3.21
C TYR A 281 6.01 11.33 -4.57
N GLY A 282 6.97 10.91 -5.39
CA GLY A 282 6.71 10.27 -6.68
C GLY A 282 6.04 8.89 -6.62
N MET A 283 6.07 8.24 -5.45
CA MET A 283 5.50 6.91 -5.21
C MET A 283 4.17 6.93 -4.47
N GLN A 284 3.55 8.10 -4.26
CA GLN A 284 2.19 8.17 -3.70
C GLN A 284 1.17 7.64 -4.71
N GLN A 285 0.97 6.32 -4.70
CA GLN A 285 0.14 5.53 -5.61
C GLN A 285 -0.88 4.68 -4.84
N GLY A 286 -1.54 5.27 -3.84
CA GLY A 286 -2.61 4.60 -3.11
C GLY A 286 -3.79 4.25 -4.01
N MET A 287 -4.65 3.33 -3.57
CA MET A 287 -5.75 2.79 -4.39
C MET A 287 -6.66 3.89 -4.99
N LEU A 288 -6.94 4.99 -4.29
CA LEU A 288 -7.70 6.11 -4.88
C LEU A 288 -6.94 6.85 -5.99
N LYS A 289 -5.61 6.95 -5.91
CA LYS A 289 -4.75 7.50 -6.97
C LYS A 289 -4.66 6.55 -8.16
N GLN A 290 -4.63 5.23 -7.93
CA GLN A 290 -4.68 4.22 -9.00
C GLN A 290 -6.01 4.31 -9.77
N ILE A 291 -7.14 4.44 -9.05
CA ILE A 291 -8.47 4.65 -9.65
C ILE A 291 -8.53 6.00 -10.40
N GLN A 292 -7.94 7.06 -9.86
CA GLN A 292 -7.82 8.36 -10.54
C GLN A 292 -7.06 8.22 -11.87
N ASP A 293 -5.90 7.56 -11.87
CA ASP A 293 -5.09 7.34 -13.09
C ASP A 293 -5.86 6.57 -14.16
N PHE A 294 -6.58 5.50 -13.78
CA PHE A 294 -7.46 4.76 -14.68
C PHE A 294 -8.55 5.64 -15.30
N LEU A 295 -9.25 6.42 -14.46
CA LEU A 295 -10.34 7.30 -14.89
C LEU A 295 -9.87 8.48 -15.75
N ASP A 296 -8.61 8.91 -15.58
CA ASP A 296 -7.93 9.94 -16.37
C ASP A 296 -7.17 9.38 -17.58
N ASN A 297 -7.03 8.06 -17.72
CA ASN A 297 -6.52 7.40 -18.92
C ASN A 297 -7.64 7.09 -19.92
N HIS A 298 -8.89 7.17 -19.48
CA HIS A 298 -10.06 6.95 -20.33
C HIS A 298 -10.23 8.10 -21.35
N PRO A 299 -10.53 7.85 -22.65
CA PRO A 299 -10.49 8.88 -23.70
C PRO A 299 -11.37 10.12 -23.50
N SER A 300 -12.44 10.02 -22.70
CA SER A 300 -13.17 11.19 -22.20
C SER A 300 -13.89 10.89 -20.87
N SER A 301 -14.29 11.95 -20.17
CA SER A 301 -15.20 11.89 -19.02
C SER A 301 -16.58 11.31 -19.37
N ASN A 302 -17.02 11.48 -20.61
CA ASN A 302 -18.38 11.21 -21.07
C ASN A 302 -18.53 9.81 -21.67
N THR A 303 -17.42 9.19 -22.08
CA THR A 303 -17.37 7.78 -22.48
C THR A 303 -17.39 6.93 -21.21
N PRO A 304 -18.40 6.05 -21.00
CA PRO A 304 -18.41 5.15 -19.86
C PRO A 304 -17.25 4.15 -19.91
N VAL A 305 -16.72 3.79 -18.73
CA VAL A 305 -15.81 2.64 -18.61
C VAL A 305 -16.57 1.34 -18.86
N ASP A 306 -15.84 0.29 -19.25
CA ASP A 306 -16.42 -1.01 -19.60
C ASP A 306 -17.31 -1.57 -18.47
N ALA A 307 -18.62 -1.65 -18.72
CA ALA A 307 -19.59 -2.13 -17.74
C ALA A 307 -19.47 -3.64 -17.48
N ASN A 308 -18.91 -4.41 -18.41
CA ASN A 308 -18.74 -5.87 -18.34
C ASN A 308 -17.38 -6.29 -17.76
N ALA A 309 -16.46 -5.35 -17.53
CA ALA A 309 -15.20 -5.64 -16.86
C ALA A 309 -15.40 -5.91 -15.37
N LEU A 310 -14.56 -6.76 -14.80
CA LEU A 310 -14.51 -7.06 -13.37
C LEU A 310 -13.54 -6.10 -12.66
N TYR A 311 -14.08 -5.21 -11.83
CA TYR A 311 -13.30 -4.23 -11.08
C TYR A 311 -12.91 -4.83 -9.73
N VAL A 312 -11.62 -5.17 -9.58
CA VAL A 312 -11.07 -5.75 -8.35
C VAL A 312 -10.44 -4.64 -7.51
N LEU A 313 -10.88 -4.49 -6.26
CA LEU A 313 -10.30 -3.55 -5.30
C LEU A 313 -9.85 -4.33 -4.07
N TRP A 314 -8.56 -4.36 -3.78
CA TRP A 314 -8.01 -5.08 -2.63
C TRP A 314 -6.85 -4.32 -2.00
N THR A 315 -7.03 -3.85 -0.77
CA THR A 315 -6.12 -2.96 -0.05
C THR A 315 -6.44 -3.01 1.46
N GLY A 316 -5.57 -2.43 2.28
CA GLY A 316 -5.75 -2.34 3.73
C GLY A 316 -4.47 -2.55 4.55
N PRO A 317 -3.61 -3.56 4.25
CA PRO A 317 -2.43 -3.86 5.05
C PRO A 317 -1.50 -2.65 5.25
N ASP A 318 -1.16 -1.96 4.16
CA ASP A 318 -0.26 -0.80 4.18
C ASP A 318 -0.77 0.39 5.00
N ASP A 319 -2.09 0.53 5.17
CA ASP A 319 -2.65 1.56 6.05
C ASP A 319 -2.41 1.26 7.53
N PHE A 320 -2.37 -0.03 7.92
CA PHE A 320 -2.07 -0.46 9.29
C PHE A 320 -0.57 -0.52 9.57
N TYR A 321 0.26 -0.87 8.57
CA TYR A 321 1.71 -0.87 8.67
C TYR A 321 2.31 0.53 8.82
N ALA A 322 1.72 1.54 8.15
CA ALA A 322 2.13 2.94 8.27
C ALA A 322 1.77 3.56 9.65
N ASP A 323 2.52 4.57 10.10
CA ASP A 323 2.23 5.43 11.26
C ASP A 323 2.01 4.73 12.63
N GLY A 324 2.26 3.42 12.75
CA GLY A 324 1.77 2.65 13.90
C GLY A 324 0.24 2.52 13.95
N ASN A 325 -0.44 2.70 12.82
CA ASN A 325 -1.91 2.65 12.70
C ASN A 325 -2.52 1.30 13.09
N ILE A 326 -1.71 0.24 13.20
CA ILE A 326 -2.06 -1.02 13.86
C ILE A 326 -2.65 -0.79 15.27
N PHE A 327 -2.15 0.20 16.02
CA PHE A 327 -2.65 0.57 17.35
C PHE A 327 -3.84 1.54 17.31
N ASN A 328 -4.20 2.07 16.13
CA ASN A 328 -5.22 3.09 15.94
C ASN A 328 -6.55 2.47 15.46
N LYS A 329 -7.61 2.61 16.26
CA LYS A 329 -8.95 2.09 15.94
C LYS A 329 -9.67 2.85 14.81
N LEU A 330 -9.20 4.05 14.43
CA LEU A 330 -9.81 4.86 13.38
C LEU A 330 -9.41 4.40 11.96
N THR A 331 -8.32 3.64 11.83
CA THR A 331 -7.74 3.18 10.55
C THR A 331 -8.74 2.33 9.76
N SER A 332 -9.37 1.34 10.40
CA SER A 332 -10.41 0.48 9.80
C SER A 332 -11.56 1.29 9.18
N ALA A 333 -11.97 2.36 9.87
CA ALA A 333 -13.00 3.28 9.41
C ALA A 333 -12.53 4.17 8.24
N GLN A 334 -11.25 4.53 8.20
CA GLN A 334 -10.66 5.29 7.10
C GLN A 334 -10.58 4.47 5.81
N ILE A 335 -10.02 3.26 5.88
CA ILE A 335 -9.91 2.34 4.73
C ILE A 335 -11.31 2.08 4.14
N THR A 336 -12.30 1.78 5.00
CA THR A 336 -13.69 1.54 4.58
C THR A 336 -14.31 2.73 3.83
N ARG A 337 -13.96 3.97 4.17
CA ARG A 337 -14.40 5.17 3.43
C ARG A 337 -13.71 5.26 2.06
N HIS A 338 -12.41 5.03 1.99
CA HIS A 338 -11.67 5.08 0.72
C HIS A 338 -12.14 4.01 -0.29
N VAL A 339 -12.41 2.78 0.16
CA VAL A 339 -12.97 1.72 -0.71
C VAL A 339 -14.34 2.14 -1.26
N ASN A 340 -15.25 2.64 -0.42
CA ASN A 340 -16.57 3.09 -0.86
C ASN A 340 -16.47 4.30 -1.82
N GLN A 341 -15.54 5.24 -1.58
CA GLN A 341 -15.24 6.35 -2.49
C GLN A 341 -14.74 5.84 -3.85
N GLY A 342 -13.80 4.89 -3.86
CA GLY A 342 -13.26 4.29 -5.09
C GLY A 342 -14.34 3.59 -5.92
N MET A 343 -15.12 2.71 -5.29
CA MET A 343 -16.26 2.03 -5.92
C MET A 343 -17.30 3.02 -6.45
N THR A 344 -17.59 4.09 -5.69
CA THR A 344 -18.54 5.14 -6.10
C THR A 344 -18.04 5.88 -7.35
N SER A 345 -16.75 6.22 -7.42
CA SER A 345 -16.14 6.89 -8.59
C SER A 345 -16.19 6.00 -9.84
N LEU A 346 -15.83 4.72 -9.70
CA LEU A 346 -15.91 3.73 -10.78
C LEU A 346 -17.35 3.52 -11.25
N TYR A 347 -18.31 3.34 -10.33
CA TYR A 347 -19.72 3.13 -10.66
C TYR A 347 -20.33 4.34 -11.40
N LYS A 348 -20.04 5.56 -10.95
CA LYS A 348 -20.45 6.81 -11.62
C LYS A 348 -19.89 6.94 -13.04
N ARG A 349 -18.72 6.37 -13.31
CA ARG A 349 -18.10 6.35 -14.64
C ARG A 349 -18.50 5.16 -15.51
N GLY A 350 -19.23 4.17 -15.00
CA GLY A 350 -19.81 3.07 -15.80
C GLY A 350 -19.64 1.66 -15.25
N ALA A 351 -18.73 1.44 -14.28
CA ALA A 351 -18.44 0.11 -13.74
C ALA A 351 -19.67 -0.55 -13.10
N ARG A 352 -19.86 -1.86 -13.30
CA ARG A 352 -21.01 -2.60 -12.73
C ARG A 352 -20.64 -3.89 -11.99
N HIS A 353 -19.52 -4.54 -12.28
CA HIS A 353 -19.09 -5.76 -11.59
C HIS A 353 -17.90 -5.47 -10.68
N PHE A 354 -18.07 -5.66 -9.37
CA PHE A 354 -17.05 -5.41 -8.37
C PHE A 354 -16.70 -6.69 -7.62
N PHE A 355 -15.42 -6.95 -7.42
CA PHE A 355 -14.92 -7.93 -6.46
C PHE A 355 -14.04 -7.22 -5.43
N VAL A 356 -14.46 -7.30 -4.17
CA VAL A 356 -13.76 -6.65 -3.05
C VAL A 356 -13.54 -7.71 -1.97
N PRO A 357 -12.41 -8.45 -1.99
CA PRO A 357 -12.06 -9.34 -0.91
C PRO A 357 -11.84 -8.55 0.38
N LEU A 358 -12.07 -9.20 1.52
CA LEU A 358 -11.61 -8.66 2.80
C LEU A 358 -10.08 -8.75 2.90
N MET A 359 -9.49 -8.08 3.88
CA MET A 359 -8.07 -8.24 4.21
C MET A 359 -7.84 -9.62 4.86
N PRO A 360 -6.69 -10.30 4.63
CA PRO A 360 -6.29 -11.42 5.47
C PRO A 360 -6.09 -10.99 6.93
N ASP A 361 -6.02 -11.96 7.85
CA ASP A 361 -5.73 -11.68 9.25
C ASP A 361 -4.25 -11.32 9.46
N LEU A 362 -3.95 -10.04 9.69
CA LEU A 362 -2.57 -9.58 9.80
C LEU A 362 -1.81 -10.19 10.99
N SER A 363 -2.48 -10.74 12.01
CA SER A 363 -1.77 -11.36 13.14
C SER A 363 -1.18 -12.74 12.84
N ILE A 364 -1.33 -13.26 11.61
CA ILE A 364 -0.78 -14.56 11.21
C ILE A 364 0.51 -14.43 10.38
N THR A 365 0.94 -13.21 10.05
CA THR A 365 2.15 -13.00 9.23
C THR A 365 3.43 -13.12 10.09
N PRO A 366 4.53 -13.66 9.55
CA PRO A 366 5.81 -13.68 10.27
C PRO A 366 6.23 -12.28 10.75
N SER A 367 5.98 -11.25 9.93
CA SER A 367 6.14 -9.83 10.26
C SER A 367 5.41 -9.43 11.54
N ALA A 368 4.16 -9.85 11.75
CA ALA A 368 3.43 -9.51 12.97
C ALA A 368 3.97 -10.25 14.20
N HIS A 369 4.48 -11.47 14.04
CA HIS A 369 5.21 -12.19 15.09
C HIS A 369 6.55 -11.51 15.43
N ASP A 370 7.29 -11.01 14.44
CA ASP A 370 8.53 -10.26 14.63
C ASP A 370 8.31 -8.92 15.33
N HIS A 371 7.37 -8.11 14.87
CA HIS A 371 7.03 -6.83 15.51
C HIS A 371 6.60 -7.03 16.97
N ASN A 372 5.91 -8.12 17.31
CA ASN A 372 5.51 -8.41 18.68
C ASN A 372 6.67 -8.80 19.61
N LYS A 373 7.89 -9.03 19.09
CA LYS A 373 9.10 -9.23 19.91
C LYS A 373 9.60 -7.91 20.53
N THR A 374 9.25 -6.76 19.95
CA THR A 374 9.72 -5.42 20.36
C THR A 374 8.58 -4.45 20.68
N LEU A 375 7.41 -4.62 20.06
CA LEU A 375 6.22 -3.78 20.24
C LEU A 375 5.15 -4.54 21.01
N GLY A 376 4.92 -4.14 22.26
CA GLY A 376 3.93 -4.76 23.14
C GLY A 376 2.51 -4.74 22.56
N ASN A 377 1.80 -5.86 22.66
CA ASN A 377 0.43 -6.06 22.15
C ASN A 377 0.28 -5.92 20.62
N TYR A 378 1.35 -6.05 19.81
CA TYR A 378 1.25 -5.93 18.35
C TYR A 378 0.31 -7.00 17.75
N LEU A 379 0.50 -8.28 18.06
CA LEU A 379 -0.36 -9.38 17.55
C LEU A 379 -1.83 -9.19 17.94
N VAL A 380 -2.09 -8.79 19.19
CA VAL A 380 -3.45 -8.52 19.71
C VAL A 380 -4.12 -7.38 18.92
N ASN A 381 -3.36 -6.33 18.61
CA ASN A 381 -3.86 -5.22 17.80
C ASN A 381 -4.02 -5.58 16.33
N ALA A 382 -3.09 -6.33 15.74
CA ALA A 382 -3.20 -6.82 14.36
C ALA A 382 -4.46 -7.68 14.16
N LYS A 383 -4.74 -8.60 15.10
CA LYS A 383 -5.96 -9.42 15.12
C LYS A 383 -7.21 -8.55 15.20
N ALA A 384 -7.22 -7.61 16.16
CA ALA A 384 -8.35 -6.72 16.38
C ALA A 384 -8.63 -5.80 15.19
N ARG A 385 -7.61 -5.15 14.62
CA ARG A 385 -7.75 -4.31 13.42
C ARG A 385 -8.27 -5.10 12.22
N SER A 386 -7.77 -6.31 12.02
CA SER A 386 -8.22 -7.18 10.91
C SER A 386 -9.69 -7.57 11.06
N ALA A 387 -10.12 -7.97 12.25
CA ALA A 387 -11.53 -8.27 12.55
C ALA A 387 -12.44 -7.04 12.44
N GLU A 388 -12.00 -5.88 12.95
CA GLU A 388 -12.71 -4.60 12.84
C GLU A 388 -12.89 -4.22 11.37
N PHE A 389 -11.83 -4.25 10.56
CA PHE A 389 -11.89 -3.89 9.15
C PHE A 389 -12.73 -4.87 8.33
N ALA A 390 -12.60 -6.18 8.54
CA ALA A 390 -13.45 -7.19 7.93
C ALA A 390 -14.95 -6.91 8.19
N THR A 391 -15.30 -6.57 9.44
CA THR A 391 -16.68 -6.24 9.85
C THR A 391 -17.17 -4.94 9.20
N MET A 392 -16.36 -3.88 9.23
CA MET A 392 -16.72 -2.57 8.68
C MET A 392 -16.84 -2.59 7.16
N LEU A 393 -15.90 -3.24 6.46
CA LEU A 393 -15.93 -3.37 5.01
C LEU A 393 -17.11 -4.22 4.54
N THR A 394 -17.36 -5.38 5.17
CA THR A 394 -18.55 -6.21 4.88
C THR A 394 -19.86 -5.42 5.01
N SER A 395 -19.95 -4.56 6.03
CA SER A 395 -21.12 -3.71 6.26
C SER A 395 -21.26 -2.61 5.19
N SER A 396 -20.15 -1.98 4.80
CA SER A 396 -20.10 -0.95 3.76
C SER A 396 -20.41 -1.50 2.37
N LEU A 397 -19.93 -2.71 2.03
CA LEU A 397 -20.23 -3.38 0.77
C LEU A 397 -21.70 -3.78 0.65
N LYS A 398 -22.31 -4.26 1.75
CA LYS A 398 -23.77 -4.52 1.80
C LYS A 398 -24.59 -3.24 1.66
N ALA A 399 -24.16 -2.13 2.26
CA ALA A 399 -24.79 -0.83 2.07
C ALA A 399 -24.65 -0.31 0.62
N PHE A 400 -23.46 -0.44 0.03
CA PHE A 400 -23.19 -0.04 -1.36
C PHE A 400 -24.05 -0.84 -2.35
N ALA A 401 -24.17 -2.15 -2.20
CA ALA A 401 -25.00 -3.00 -3.06
C ALA A 401 -26.48 -2.57 -3.05
N LYS A 402 -27.01 -2.18 -1.87
CA LYS A 402 -28.38 -1.66 -1.74
C LYS A 402 -28.55 -0.24 -2.28
N GLN A 403 -27.54 0.62 -2.11
CA GLN A 403 -27.54 2.00 -2.63
C GLN A 403 -27.44 2.04 -4.17
N TYR A 404 -26.71 1.10 -4.76
CA TYR A 404 -26.42 1.05 -6.20
C TYR A 404 -26.91 -0.26 -6.82
N PRO A 405 -28.23 -0.46 -7.00
CA PRO A 405 -28.81 -1.75 -7.37
C PRO A 405 -28.49 -2.25 -8.80
N GLN A 406 -27.74 -1.49 -9.60
CA GLN A 406 -27.15 -1.98 -10.86
C GLN A 406 -25.76 -2.61 -10.65
N ALA A 407 -25.11 -2.39 -9.50
CA ALA A 407 -23.82 -2.98 -9.18
C ALA A 407 -24.00 -4.42 -8.69
N ARG A 408 -23.26 -5.36 -9.28
CA ARG A 408 -23.04 -6.70 -8.71
C ARG A 408 -21.76 -6.65 -7.89
N VAL A 409 -21.88 -6.71 -6.57
CA VAL A 409 -20.74 -6.69 -5.64
C VAL A 409 -20.55 -8.09 -5.08
N HIS A 410 -19.43 -8.72 -5.41
CA HIS A 410 -18.97 -9.93 -4.75
C HIS A 410 -17.88 -9.56 -3.73
N THR A 411 -17.78 -10.37 -2.67
CA THR A 411 -16.78 -10.23 -1.62
C THR A 411 -16.39 -11.61 -1.13
N PHE A 412 -15.20 -11.73 -0.56
CA PHE A 412 -14.65 -12.97 -0.05
C PHE A 412 -14.12 -12.73 1.36
N ASP A 413 -14.50 -13.58 2.32
CA ASP A 413 -14.05 -13.44 3.72
C ASP A 413 -12.62 -13.97 3.89
N THR A 414 -11.66 -13.24 3.33
CA THR A 414 -10.23 -13.51 3.43
C THR A 414 -9.74 -13.52 4.88
N TYR A 415 -10.39 -12.78 5.77
CA TYR A 415 -10.04 -12.73 7.19
C TYR A 415 -10.27 -14.10 7.84
N THR A 416 -11.48 -14.65 7.75
CA THR A 416 -11.78 -15.99 8.28
C THR A 416 -11.09 -17.09 7.47
N TYR A 417 -11.07 -16.97 6.14
CA TYR A 417 -10.41 -17.93 5.25
C TYR A 417 -8.92 -18.08 5.55
N SER A 418 -8.17 -16.98 5.74
CA SER A 418 -6.72 -17.05 5.96
C SER A 418 -6.35 -17.83 7.22
N GLN A 419 -7.15 -17.70 8.28
CA GLN A 419 -6.99 -18.46 9.52
C GLN A 419 -7.25 -19.97 9.32
N VAL A 420 -8.32 -20.32 8.60
CA VAL A 420 -8.65 -21.72 8.28
C VAL A 420 -7.62 -22.34 7.33
N ARG A 421 -7.24 -21.61 6.28
CA ARG A 421 -6.30 -22.06 5.24
C ARG A 421 -4.90 -22.24 5.79
N MET A 422 -4.46 -21.44 6.77
CA MET A 422 -3.22 -21.65 7.50
C MET A 422 -3.20 -23.02 8.20
N VAL A 423 -4.24 -23.36 8.96
CA VAL A 423 -4.33 -24.64 9.68
C VAL A 423 -4.38 -25.83 8.70
N GLN A 424 -5.09 -25.69 7.58
CA GLN A 424 -5.11 -26.70 6.53
C GLN A 424 -3.74 -26.89 5.87
N ALA A 425 -3.07 -25.80 5.47
CA ALA A 425 -1.76 -25.85 4.84
C ALA A 425 -0.68 -26.47 5.76
N ALA A 426 -0.77 -26.26 7.07
CA ALA A 426 0.06 -26.96 8.06
C ALA A 426 -0.25 -28.47 8.12
N ALA A 427 -1.53 -28.86 8.11
CA ALA A 427 -1.94 -30.27 8.10
C ALA A 427 -1.57 -30.99 6.78
N GLU A 428 -1.44 -30.25 5.68
CA GLU A 428 -0.91 -30.71 4.39
C GLU A 428 0.63 -30.84 4.38
N GLY A 429 1.32 -30.46 5.47
CA GLY A 429 2.77 -30.57 5.62
C GLY A 429 3.57 -29.39 5.07
N ASN A 430 2.94 -28.23 4.85
CA ASN A 430 3.62 -27.00 4.43
C ASN A 430 4.03 -26.17 5.66
N ASN A 431 5.12 -25.40 5.55
CA ASN A 431 5.48 -24.40 6.55
C ASN A 431 4.54 -23.19 6.44
N VAL A 432 3.98 -22.77 7.57
CA VAL A 432 3.04 -21.63 7.67
C VAL A 432 3.47 -20.58 8.69
N THR A 433 4.65 -20.71 9.32
CA THR A 433 5.13 -19.77 10.35
C THR A 433 6.38 -19.00 9.92
N GLU A 434 7.26 -19.62 9.14
CA GLU A 434 8.49 -18.98 8.65
C GLU A 434 8.33 -18.53 7.18
N PRO A 435 8.96 -17.41 6.78
CA PRO A 435 9.11 -17.05 5.37
C PRO A 435 10.16 -17.95 4.69
N CYS A 436 9.93 -18.30 3.42
CA CYS A 436 10.92 -19.03 2.63
C CYS A 436 12.16 -18.18 2.29
N TYR A 437 11.98 -16.87 2.10
CA TYR A 437 12.98 -15.91 1.67
C TYR A 437 13.19 -14.84 2.73
N THR A 438 14.43 -14.66 3.17
CA THR A 438 14.80 -13.91 4.38
C THR A 438 15.79 -12.77 4.08
N PRO A 439 15.37 -11.77 3.27
CA PRO A 439 16.25 -10.65 2.94
C PRO A 439 16.45 -9.71 4.14
N VAL A 440 17.59 -9.03 4.19
CA VAL A 440 17.90 -8.04 5.23
C VAL A 440 17.03 -6.76 5.13
N PHE A 441 16.37 -6.56 3.99
CA PHE A 441 15.38 -5.51 3.76
C PHE A 441 14.35 -5.99 2.69
N PRO A 442 13.05 -5.64 2.77
CA PRO A 442 12.08 -6.07 1.78
C PRO A 442 12.50 -5.77 0.33
N GLY A 443 12.71 -6.83 -0.47
CA GLY A 443 13.05 -6.72 -1.89
C GLY A 443 14.53 -6.49 -2.24
N VAL A 444 15.48 -6.58 -1.29
CA VAL A 444 16.92 -6.77 -1.60
C VAL A 444 17.25 -8.26 -1.70
N PRO A 445 18.26 -8.70 -2.48
CA PRO A 445 18.65 -10.11 -2.54
C PRO A 445 18.95 -10.72 -1.16
N GLY A 446 18.58 -11.98 -0.96
CA GLY A 446 18.73 -12.69 0.32
C GLY A 446 18.58 -14.21 0.18
N PRO A 447 18.77 -14.98 1.27
CA PRO A 447 18.65 -16.44 1.29
C PRO A 447 17.24 -16.90 0.93
N VAL A 448 17.13 -18.10 0.34
CA VAL A 448 15.86 -18.75 -0.05
C VAL A 448 15.86 -20.20 0.43
N CYS A 449 14.71 -20.68 0.89
CA CYS A 449 14.48 -22.06 1.30
C CYS A 449 14.53 -23.04 0.11
N ALA A 450 14.85 -24.31 0.37
CA ALA A 450 15.02 -25.31 -0.68
C ALA A 450 13.73 -25.68 -1.45
N HIS A 451 12.55 -25.45 -0.87
CA HIS A 451 11.25 -25.85 -1.40
C HIS A 451 10.19 -24.75 -1.20
N PRO A 452 10.20 -23.66 -2.01
CA PRO A 452 9.21 -22.58 -1.90
C PRO A 452 7.76 -23.07 -2.07
N ASP A 453 7.54 -24.14 -2.83
CA ASP A 453 6.24 -24.80 -3.01
C ASP A 453 5.69 -25.50 -1.74
N LYS A 454 6.48 -25.52 -0.66
CA LYS A 454 6.13 -26.06 0.66
C LYS A 454 6.03 -24.96 1.73
N TYR A 455 6.00 -23.69 1.33
CA TYR A 455 5.86 -22.54 2.24
C TYR A 455 4.62 -21.74 1.87
N LEU A 456 3.85 -21.31 2.87
CA LEU A 456 2.78 -20.33 2.69
C LEU A 456 3.36 -18.95 2.36
N PHE A 457 4.41 -18.55 3.07
CA PHE A 457 5.02 -17.22 3.02
C PHE A 457 6.29 -17.20 2.18
N TRP A 458 6.36 -16.26 1.24
CA TRP A 458 7.58 -15.93 0.51
C TRP A 458 8.50 -15.10 1.40
N ASP A 459 8.08 -13.88 1.72
CA ASP A 459 8.72 -13.02 2.72
C ASP A 459 7.86 -12.89 3.98
N ALA A 460 8.24 -12.02 4.91
CA ALA A 460 7.56 -11.85 6.19
C ALA A 460 6.08 -11.38 6.11
N ASN A 461 5.56 -10.98 4.94
CA ASN A 461 4.17 -10.57 4.75
C ASN A 461 3.47 -11.29 3.59
N HIS A 462 4.18 -11.58 2.49
CA HIS A 462 3.57 -11.98 1.22
C HIS A 462 3.57 -13.50 1.00
N PRO A 463 2.55 -14.06 0.33
CA PRO A 463 2.50 -15.49 0.01
C PRO A 463 3.48 -15.90 -1.10
N THR A 464 3.88 -17.16 -1.10
CA THR A 464 4.60 -17.80 -2.23
C THR A 464 3.72 -17.87 -3.49
N SER A 465 4.31 -18.22 -4.63
CA SER A 465 3.57 -18.48 -5.86
C SER A 465 2.58 -19.64 -5.67
N ALA A 466 2.92 -20.62 -4.84
CA ALA A 466 2.04 -21.74 -4.49
C ALA A 466 0.86 -21.26 -3.61
N GLY A 467 1.13 -20.49 -2.55
CA GLY A 467 0.09 -19.89 -1.71
C GLY A 467 -0.83 -18.96 -2.51
N SER A 468 -0.25 -18.10 -3.35
CA SER A 468 -0.95 -17.19 -4.25
C SER A 468 -1.85 -17.92 -5.24
N THR A 469 -1.39 -19.06 -5.78
CA THR A 469 -2.19 -19.90 -6.68
C THR A 469 -3.44 -20.43 -6.00
N VAL A 470 -3.34 -20.92 -4.75
CA VAL A 470 -4.50 -21.42 -4.00
C VAL A 470 -5.49 -20.28 -3.68
N ILE A 471 -5.00 -19.17 -3.11
CA ILE A 471 -5.84 -18.03 -2.73
C ILE A 471 -6.56 -17.44 -3.96
N GLY A 472 -5.85 -17.24 -5.07
CA GLY A 472 -6.41 -16.70 -6.31
C GLY A 472 -7.42 -17.65 -6.96
N THR A 473 -7.19 -18.97 -6.88
CA THR A 473 -8.12 -19.98 -7.37
C THR A 473 -9.42 -19.98 -6.55
N ASP A 474 -9.34 -19.88 -5.22
CA ASP A 474 -10.53 -19.79 -4.36
C ASP A 474 -11.29 -18.47 -4.54
N PHE A 475 -10.59 -17.35 -4.77
CA PHE A 475 -11.20 -16.08 -5.16
C PHE A 475 -11.97 -16.21 -6.49
N ALA A 476 -11.35 -16.78 -7.53
CA ALA A 476 -11.96 -17.02 -8.84
C ALA A 476 -13.19 -17.94 -8.75
N LYS A 477 -13.08 -19.04 -7.99
CA LYS A 477 -14.16 -19.97 -7.69
C LYS A 477 -15.35 -19.28 -7.02
N SER A 478 -15.09 -18.42 -6.02
CA SER A 478 -16.14 -17.73 -5.28
C SER A 478 -17.00 -16.81 -6.15
N LEU A 479 -16.44 -16.20 -7.20
CA LEU A 479 -17.17 -15.34 -8.14
C LEU A 479 -18.21 -16.09 -8.98
N VAL A 480 -18.05 -17.41 -9.15
CA VAL A 480 -18.92 -18.26 -9.98
C VAL A 480 -19.84 -19.13 -9.14
N GLU A 481 -19.39 -19.57 -7.95
CA GLU A 481 -20.19 -20.39 -7.03
C GLU A 481 -21.04 -19.58 -6.04
N THR A 482 -20.70 -18.32 -5.74
CA THR A 482 -21.46 -17.49 -4.79
C THR A 482 -22.26 -16.38 -5.47
N ALA A 483 -23.47 -16.13 -4.98
CA ALA A 483 -24.28 -15.00 -5.43
C ALA A 483 -23.66 -13.66 -4.97
N PRO A 484 -23.79 -12.57 -5.76
CA PRO A 484 -23.42 -11.23 -5.30
C PRO A 484 -24.24 -10.80 -4.08
N LEU A 485 -23.70 -9.84 -3.32
CA LEU A 485 -24.37 -9.26 -2.16
C LEU A 485 -25.78 -8.73 -2.53
N PRO A 486 -26.83 -9.02 -1.72
CA PRO A 486 -28.19 -8.59 -2.01
C PRO A 486 -28.32 -7.07 -2.16
N SER A 487 -28.79 -6.64 -3.32
CA SER A 487 -29.04 -5.22 -3.65
C SER A 487 -30.43 -4.71 -3.21
N ARG A 488 -31.22 -5.55 -2.53
CA ARG A 488 -32.51 -5.22 -1.91
C ARG A 488 -32.61 -5.92 -0.56
#